data_AF-A8SB91-F1
#
_entry.id   AF-A8SB91-F1
#
_cell.length_a   1.000
_cell.length_b   1.000
_cell.length_c   1.000
_cell.angle_alpha   90.00
_cell.angle_beta   90.00
_cell.angle_gamma   90.00
#
_symmetry.space_group_name_H-M   'P 1'
#
loop_
_entity.id
_entity.type
_entity.pdbx_description
1 polymer ?
#
loop_
_entity_poly.entity_id
_entity_poly.type
_entity_poly.pdbx_seq_one_letter_code
_entity_poly.pdbx_strand_id
1 'polypeptide(L)'
;MTIPEQVDAYRALLDEKDRLADETKANNKAIEAAREQLASAMIEEETPQISRNGYSYTLTPKTKYSKAAGKDAELMDALRANGLGDLIKETVNAQSLQGAMSNLAEENDDELPEDFEGLVNVYSFNDVTRRKSRIK
;
A
#
# COMPACT_ATOMS: atom_id res chain seq x y z
N MET A 1 -18.07 -25.40 13.76
CA MET A 1 -17.25 -25.52 12.54
C MET A 1 -16.10 -26.46 12.84
N THR A 2 -15.86 -27.42 11.96
CA THR A 2 -14.72 -28.34 11.97
C THR A 2 -13.46 -27.66 11.40
N ILE A 3 -12.28 -28.25 11.60
CA ILE A 3 -11.03 -27.71 11.05
C ILE A 3 -11.10 -27.52 9.52
N PRO A 4 -11.58 -28.49 8.72
CA PRO A 4 -11.76 -28.28 7.28
C PRO A 4 -12.66 -27.09 6.93
N GLU A 5 -13.79 -26.93 7.62
CA GLU A 5 -14.70 -25.79 7.40
C GLU A 5 -14.03 -24.46 7.74
N GLN A 6 -13.21 -24.40 8.79
CA GLN A 6 -12.43 -23.21 9.15
C GLN A 6 -11.37 -22.90 8.08
N VAL A 7 -10.69 -23.91 7.54
CA VAL A 7 -9.71 -23.75 6.45
C VAL A 7 -10.38 -23.24 5.18
N ASP A 8 -11.55 -23.77 4.81
CA ASP A 8 -12.30 -23.30 3.65
C ASP A 8 -12.79 -21.87 3.82
N ALA A 9 -13.29 -21.51 5.02
CA ALA A 9 -13.68 -20.13 5.33
C ALA A 9 -12.47 -19.17 5.27
N TYR A 10 -11.32 -19.56 5.83
CA TYR A 10 -10.09 -18.78 5.75
C TYR A 10 -9.60 -18.61 4.30
N ARG A 11 -9.64 -19.67 3.48
CA ARG A 11 -9.30 -19.59 2.06
C ARG A 11 -10.21 -18.60 1.33
N ALA A 12 -11.53 -18.67 1.56
CA ALA A 12 -12.48 -17.77 0.92
C ALA A 12 -12.19 -16.30 1.22
N LEU A 13 -11.78 -15.97 2.44
CA LEU A 13 -11.37 -14.60 2.81
C LEU A 13 -10.11 -14.14 2.09
N LEU A 14 -9.12 -15.02 1.92
CA LEU A 14 -7.90 -14.69 1.18
C LEU A 14 -8.20 -14.43 -0.29
N ASP A 15 -9.04 -15.26 -0.91
CA ASP A 15 -9.40 -15.13 -2.31
C ASP A 15 -10.28 -13.88 -2.55
N GLU A 16 -11.18 -13.57 -1.61
CA GLU A 16 -11.98 -12.34 -1.64
C GLU A 16 -11.13 -11.07 -1.52
N LYS A 17 -10.12 -11.08 -0.63
CA LYS A 17 -9.17 -9.97 -0.51
C LYS A 17 -8.46 -9.70 -1.84
N ASP A 18 -8.03 -10.75 -2.54
CA ASP A 18 -7.36 -10.62 -3.84
C ASP A 18 -8.33 -10.08 -4.91
N ARG A 19 -9.58 -10.56 -4.93
CA ARG A 19 -10.65 -10.03 -5.80
C ARG A 19 -10.90 -8.54 -5.57
N LEU A 20 -11.06 -8.12 -4.31
CA LEU A 20 -11.32 -6.73 -3.95
C LEU A 20 -10.16 -5.81 -4.33
N ALA A 21 -8.92 -6.29 -4.25
CA ALA A 21 -7.74 -5.53 -4.70
C ALA A 21 -7.80 -5.27 -6.21
N ASP A 22 -8.16 -6.28 -7.01
CA ASP A 22 -8.31 -6.15 -8.46
C ASP A 22 -9.48 -5.23 -8.85
N GLU A 23 -10.63 -5.37 -8.18
CA GLU A 23 -11.79 -4.49 -8.38
C GLU A 23 -11.49 -3.03 -8.05
N THR A 24 -10.79 -2.80 -6.94
CA THR A 24 -10.34 -1.44 -6.55
C THR A 24 -9.43 -0.84 -7.62
N LYS A 25 -8.48 -1.63 -8.15
CA LYS A 25 -7.58 -1.21 -9.22
C LYS A 25 -8.34 -0.89 -10.51
N ALA A 26 -9.32 -1.71 -10.88
CA ALA A 26 -10.15 -1.49 -12.06
C ALA A 26 -11.03 -0.23 -11.91
N ASN A 27 -11.67 -0.06 -10.76
CA ASN A 27 -12.51 1.09 -10.46
C ASN A 27 -11.71 2.40 -10.47
N ASN A 28 -10.50 2.41 -9.91
CA ASN A 28 -9.61 3.58 -9.96
C ASN A 28 -9.27 4.00 -11.40
N LYS A 29 -9.03 3.04 -12.30
CA LYS A 29 -8.81 3.33 -13.72
C LYS A 29 -10.06 3.92 -14.39
N ALA A 30 -11.24 3.35 -14.09
CA ALA A 30 -12.50 3.85 -14.62
C ALA A 30 -12.81 5.27 -14.13
N ILE A 31 -12.53 5.58 -12.86
CA ILE A 31 -12.67 6.92 -12.29
C ILE A 31 -11.78 7.93 -13.03
N GLU A 32 -10.51 7.60 -13.27
CA GLU A 32 -9.60 8.51 -13.97
C GLU A 32 -10.04 8.73 -15.43
N ALA A 33 -10.46 7.69 -16.15
CA ALA A 33 -10.98 7.83 -17.50
C ALA A 33 -12.28 8.66 -17.56
N ALA A 34 -13.20 8.46 -16.61
CA ALA A 34 -14.42 9.25 -16.51
C ALA A 34 -14.13 10.73 -16.16
N ARG A 35 -13.13 10.98 -15.31
CA ARG A 35 -12.69 12.34 -14.97
C ARG A 35 -12.13 13.06 -16.19
N GLU A 36 -11.31 12.39 -16.99
CA GLU A 36 -10.75 12.95 -18.22
C GLU A 36 -11.85 13.26 -19.25
N GLN A 37 -12.76 12.32 -19.48
CA GLN A 37 -13.92 12.53 -20.37
C GLN A 37 -14.80 13.70 -19.90
N LEU A 38 -15.09 13.78 -18.60
CA LEU A 38 -15.88 14.88 -18.03
C LEU A 38 -15.16 16.22 -18.19
N ALA A 39 -13.86 16.27 -17.94
CA ALA A 39 -13.08 17.50 -18.12
C ALA A 39 -13.09 17.96 -19.58
N SER A 40 -12.92 17.05 -20.54
CA SER A 40 -13.01 17.35 -21.97
C SER A 40 -14.39 17.87 -22.37
N ALA A 41 -15.47 17.21 -21.93
CA ALA A 41 -16.83 17.67 -22.19
C ALA A 41 -17.11 19.06 -21.60
N MET A 42 -16.66 19.32 -20.37
CA MET A 42 -16.79 20.64 -19.73
C MET A 42 -16.02 21.74 -20.50
N ILE A 43 -14.89 21.40 -21.12
CA ILE A 43 -14.15 22.32 -22.00
C ILE A 43 -14.94 22.60 -23.28
N GLU A 44 -15.43 21.55 -23.94
CA GLU A 44 -16.18 21.64 -25.21
C GLU A 44 -17.51 22.41 -25.05
N GLU A 45 -18.21 22.21 -23.94
CA GLU A 45 -19.47 22.89 -23.62
C GLU A 45 -19.27 24.23 -22.90
N GLU A 46 -18.02 24.71 -22.78
CA GLU A 46 -17.66 25.95 -22.06
C GLU A 46 -18.31 26.04 -20.67
N THR A 47 -18.42 24.90 -19.97
CA THR A 47 -19.09 24.77 -18.68
C THR A 47 -18.04 24.62 -17.57
N PRO A 48 -17.54 25.71 -16.96
CA PRO A 48 -16.48 25.65 -15.96
C PRO A 48 -16.94 25.04 -14.64
N GLN A 49 -18.25 24.99 -14.37
CA GLN A 49 -18.81 24.42 -13.15
C GLN A 49 -20.21 23.85 -13.38
N ILE A 50 -20.50 22.69 -12.79
CA ILE A 50 -21.82 22.06 -12.77
C ILE A 50 -22.18 21.61 -11.35
N SER A 51 -23.45 21.67 -10.99
CA SER A 51 -23.96 21.16 -9.71
C SER A 51 -25.00 20.07 -9.94
N ARG A 52 -24.82 18.92 -9.29
CA ARG A 52 -25.72 17.77 -9.40
C ARG A 52 -25.72 16.98 -8.10
N ASN A 53 -26.90 16.52 -7.66
CA ASN A 53 -27.07 15.69 -6.45
C ASN A 53 -26.43 16.28 -5.17
N GLY A 54 -26.46 17.60 -5.01
CA GLY A 54 -25.88 18.27 -3.84
C GLY A 54 -24.36 18.48 -3.89
N TYR A 55 -23.70 18.12 -4.99
CA TYR A 55 -22.26 18.35 -5.20
C TYR A 55 -22.03 19.33 -6.34
N SER A 56 -20.93 20.08 -6.24
CA SER A 56 -20.44 20.92 -7.34
C SER A 56 -19.13 20.37 -7.89
N TYR A 57 -19.01 20.38 -9.21
CA TYR A 57 -17.87 19.90 -9.97
C TYR A 57 -17.33 21.09 -10.75
N THR A 58 -16.08 21.46 -10.50
CA THR A 58 -15.43 22.62 -11.11
C THR A 58 -14.27 22.14 -11.95
N LEU A 59 -14.19 22.63 -13.20
CA LEU A 59 -13.03 22.45 -14.05
C LEU A 59 -11.92 23.38 -13.55
N THR A 60 -10.79 22.80 -13.17
CA THR A 60 -9.64 23.56 -12.69
C THR A 60 -8.38 23.06 -13.38
N PRO A 61 -7.63 23.94 -14.08
CA PRO A 61 -6.31 23.59 -14.59
C PRO A 61 -5.41 23.14 -13.44
N LYS A 62 -4.82 21.94 -13.55
CA LYS A 62 -3.89 21.40 -12.55
C LYS A 62 -2.69 20.77 -13.23
N THR A 63 -1.52 21.05 -12.70
CA THR A 63 -0.29 20.33 -13.04
C THR A 63 -0.03 19.26 -11.98
N LYS A 64 0.20 18.03 -12.42
CA LYS A 64 0.54 16.92 -11.54
C LYS A 64 2.02 16.58 -11.73
N TYR A 65 2.75 16.49 -10.62
CA TYR A 65 4.12 15.99 -10.59
C TYR A 65 4.10 14.56 -10.05
N SER A 66 4.74 13.65 -10.76
CA SER A 66 4.87 12.24 -10.35
C SER A 66 6.30 11.78 -10.56
N LYS A 67 6.76 10.86 -9.71
CA LYS A 67 8.10 10.28 -9.83
C LYS A 67 8.27 9.62 -11.19
N ALA A 68 9.44 9.82 -11.81
CA ALA A 68 9.84 9.05 -12.98
C ALA A 68 10.22 7.63 -12.56
N ALA A 69 9.88 6.63 -13.37
CA ALA A 69 10.19 5.24 -13.08
C ALA A 69 11.72 5.01 -13.08
N GLY A 70 12.21 4.29 -12.07
CA GLY A 70 13.64 3.93 -11.97
C GLY A 70 14.56 5.08 -11.59
N LYS A 71 14.02 6.19 -11.07
CA LYS A 71 14.76 7.38 -10.66
C LYS A 71 14.63 7.71 -9.18
N ASP A 72 14.24 6.72 -8.37
CA ASP A 72 13.96 6.93 -6.95
C ASP A 72 15.19 7.43 -6.18
N ALA A 73 16.37 6.86 -6.43
CA ALA A 73 17.61 7.29 -5.78
C ALA A 73 17.99 8.72 -6.18
N GLU A 74 18.04 9.02 -7.48
CA GLU A 74 18.39 10.37 -7.96
C GLU A 74 17.35 11.41 -7.53
N LEU A 75 16.07 11.04 -7.46
CA LEU A 75 15.03 11.91 -6.94
C LEU A 75 15.24 12.19 -5.45
N MET A 76 15.51 11.18 -4.63
CA MET A 76 15.79 11.37 -3.20
C MET A 76 17.00 12.27 -2.98
N ASP A 77 18.07 12.08 -3.73
CA ASP A 77 19.27 12.91 -3.63
C ASP A 77 19.00 14.36 -4.07
N ALA A 78 18.26 14.55 -5.17
CA ALA A 78 17.83 15.87 -5.61
C ALA A 78 16.93 16.56 -4.58
N LEU A 79 15.99 15.83 -3.96
CA LEU A 79 15.14 16.36 -2.90
C LEU A 79 15.98 16.84 -1.70
N ARG A 80 16.93 16.03 -1.22
CA ARG A 80 17.83 16.43 -0.13
C ARG A 80 18.66 17.66 -0.49
N ALA A 81 19.26 17.66 -1.69
CA ALA A 81 20.11 18.77 -2.16
C ALA A 81 19.34 20.09 -2.30
N ASN A 82 18.03 20.04 -2.55
CA ASN A 82 17.16 21.20 -2.66
C ASN A 82 16.41 21.55 -1.35
N GLY A 83 16.82 20.97 -0.22
CA GLY A 83 16.19 21.26 1.09
C GLY A 83 14.78 20.67 1.27
N LEU A 84 14.37 19.77 0.37
CA LEU A 84 13.09 19.04 0.41
C LEU A 84 13.28 17.61 0.97
N GLY A 85 14.32 17.42 1.77
CA GLY A 85 14.65 16.12 2.36
C GLY A 85 13.59 15.62 3.34
N ASP A 86 12.80 16.52 3.93
CA ASP A 86 11.66 16.23 4.79
C ASP A 86 10.51 15.50 4.09
N LEU A 87 10.44 15.56 2.75
CA LEU A 87 9.52 14.73 1.96
C LEU A 87 9.90 13.25 1.96
N ILE A 88 11.14 12.93 2.29
CA ILE A 88 11.65 11.55 2.34
C ILE A 88 11.33 10.98 3.72
N LYS A 89 10.61 9.87 3.73
CA LYS A 89 10.36 9.10 4.95
C LYS A 89 11.36 7.96 5.05
N GLU A 90 12.23 8.02 6.06
CA GLU A 90 13.04 6.88 6.47
C GLU A 90 12.15 5.90 7.22
N THR A 91 12.07 4.67 6.71
CA THR A 91 11.21 3.64 7.30
C THR A 91 12.00 2.34 7.44
N VAL A 92 11.69 1.61 8.50
CA VAL A 92 12.16 0.23 8.67
C VAL A 92 11.08 -0.69 8.09
N ASN A 93 11.46 -1.56 7.16
CA ASN A 93 10.52 -2.56 6.63
C ASN A 93 10.19 -3.58 7.74
N ALA A 94 8.90 -3.73 8.05
CA ALA A 94 8.46 -4.58 9.16
C ALA A 94 8.84 -6.07 8.99
N GLN A 95 8.85 -6.59 7.76
CA GLN A 95 9.22 -7.98 7.50
C GLN A 95 10.73 -8.18 7.65
N SER A 96 11.53 -7.22 7.17
CA SER A 96 12.98 -7.21 7.38
C SER A 96 13.32 -7.08 8.87
N LEU A 97 12.60 -6.22 9.59
CA LEU A 97 12.76 -6.06 11.04
C LEU A 97 12.44 -7.36 11.76
N GLN A 98 11.30 -7.99 11.47
CA GLN A 98 10.93 -9.27 12.08
C GLN A 98 12.02 -10.32 11.89
N GLY A 99 12.52 -10.49 10.66
CA GLY A 99 13.59 -11.44 10.38
C GLY A 99 14.89 -11.11 11.12
N ALA A 100 15.28 -9.83 11.16
CA ALA A 100 16.47 -9.39 11.89
C ALA A 100 16.34 -9.63 13.41
N MET A 101 15.19 -9.31 14.00
CA MET A 101 14.93 -9.50 15.43
C MET A 101 14.88 -11.00 15.78
N SER A 102 14.25 -11.82 14.95
CA SER A 102 14.24 -13.28 15.12
C SER A 102 15.64 -13.87 15.10
N ASN A 103 16.46 -13.53 14.11
CA ASN A 103 17.84 -14.03 14.04
C ASN A 103 18.68 -13.57 15.24
N LEU A 104 18.54 -12.31 15.66
CA LEU A 104 19.24 -11.80 16.84
C LEU A 104 18.82 -12.52 18.11
N ALA A 105 17.54 -12.81 18.29
CA ALA A 105 17.07 -13.58 19.45
C ALA A 105 17.62 -15.01 19.43
N GLU A 106 17.57 -15.69 18.28
CA GLU A 106 18.13 -17.05 18.13
C GLU A 106 19.63 -17.11 18.47
N GLU A 107 20.39 -16.05 18.16
CA GLU A 107 21.81 -15.93 18.51
C GLU A 107 22.06 -15.60 20.00
N ASN A 108 21.06 -15.14 20.73
CA ASN A 108 21.13 -14.70 22.13
C ASN A 108 20.14 -15.47 23.02
N ASP A 109 20.13 -16.80 22.95
CA ASP A 109 19.32 -17.69 23.81
C ASP A 109 17.81 -17.38 23.79
N ASP A 110 17.27 -17.06 22.60
CA ASP A 110 15.88 -16.65 22.34
C ASP A 110 15.47 -15.31 23.00
N GLU A 111 16.43 -14.49 23.42
CA GLU A 111 16.21 -13.17 24.01
C GLU A 111 16.73 -12.04 23.11
N LEU A 112 15.98 -10.93 23.02
CA LEU A 112 16.43 -9.76 22.27
C LEU A 112 17.46 -8.94 23.08
N PRO A 113 18.48 -8.34 22.41
CA PRO A 113 19.41 -7.44 23.08
C PRO A 113 18.71 -6.24 23.75
N GLU A 114 19.26 -5.76 24.88
CA GLU A 114 18.73 -4.61 25.65
C GLU A 114 18.57 -3.34 24.80
N ASP A 115 19.41 -3.15 23.78
CA ASP A 115 19.35 -2.00 22.86
C ASP A 115 18.00 -1.89 22.12
N PHE A 116 17.24 -2.98 22.02
CA PHE A 116 15.92 -3.02 21.38
C PHE A 116 14.76 -3.05 22.39
N GLU A 117 15.04 -3.07 23.69
CA GLU A 117 14.03 -3.10 24.74
C GLU A 117 13.17 -1.83 24.67
N GLY A 118 11.84 -2.01 24.66
CA GLY A 118 10.88 -0.91 24.53
C GLY A 118 10.83 -0.25 23.14
N LEU A 119 11.73 -0.61 22.21
CA LEU A 119 11.71 -0.16 20.82
C LEU A 119 10.91 -1.10 19.92
N VAL A 120 10.83 -2.38 20.29
CA VAL A 120 10.02 -3.39 19.61
C VAL A 120 9.06 -4.05 20.59
N ASN A 121 7.85 -4.36 20.11
CA ASN A 121 6.87 -5.12 20.89
C ASN A 121 7.08 -6.61 20.64
N VAL A 122 7.36 -7.36 21.70
CA VAL A 122 7.52 -8.82 21.64
C VAL A 122 6.24 -9.49 22.09
N TYR A 123 5.67 -10.35 21.25
CA TYR A 123 4.54 -11.20 21.63
C TYR A 123 4.58 -12.53 20.87
N SER A 124 4.22 -13.61 21.56
CA SER A 124 4.15 -14.95 20.97
C SER A 124 2.72 -15.30 20.55
N PHE A 125 2.55 -15.88 19.37
CA PHE A 125 1.27 -16.37 18.88
C PHE A 125 1.46 -17.57 17.96
N ASN A 126 0.41 -18.39 17.80
CA ASN A 126 0.37 -19.43 16.79
C ASN A 126 -0.26 -18.89 15.51
N ASP A 127 0.38 -19.11 14.36
CA ASP A 127 -0.09 -18.66 13.05
C ASP A 127 -0.44 -19.82 12.11
N VAL A 128 -1.23 -19.55 11.07
CA VAL A 128 -1.59 -20.50 10.01
C VAL A 128 -1.17 -19.95 8.64
N THR A 129 -0.08 -20.47 8.11
CA THR A 129 0.46 -20.06 6.80
C THR A 129 -0.07 -20.94 5.66
N ARG A 130 -0.59 -20.32 4.59
CA ARG A 130 -0.99 -21.00 3.34
C ARG A 130 0.21 -21.10 2.39
N ARG A 131 0.62 -22.32 2.03
CA ARG A 131 1.61 -22.58 0.97
C ARG A 131 1.08 -23.57 -0.06
N LYS A 132 1.40 -23.34 -1.34
CA LYS A 132 1.06 -24.30 -2.40
C LYS A 132 1.91 -25.55 -2.23
N SER A 133 1.28 -26.70 -2.05
CA SER A 133 2.00 -27.98 -2.01
C SER A 133 2.55 -28.32 -3.40
N ARG A 134 3.80 -28.79 -3.45
CA ARG A 134 4.33 -29.46 -4.65
C ARG A 134 3.86 -30.90 -4.59
N ILE A 135 2.85 -31.24 -5.38
CA ILE A 135 2.48 -32.64 -5.60
C ILE A 135 3.62 -33.27 -6.41
N LYS A 136 4.24 -34.32 -5.86
CA LYS A 136 5.13 -35.23 -6.60
C LYS A 136 4.28 -36.25 -7.35
#